data_AF-A0A7M3ZV30-F1
#
_entry.id   AF-A0A7M3ZV30-F1
#
_cell.length_a   1.000
_cell.length_b   1.000
_cell.length_c   1.000
_cell.angle_alpha   90.00
_cell.angle_beta   90.00
_cell.angle_gamma   90.00
#
_symmetry.space_group_name_H-M   'P 1'
#
loop_
_entity.id
_entity.type
_entity.pdbx_description
1 polymer ?
#
loop_
_entity_poly.entity_id
_entity_poly.type
_entity_poly.pdbx_seq_one_letter_code
_entity_poly.pdbx_strand_id
1 'polypeptide(L)'
;MLRSLIIVAAVVLLLSVIGVVLSRRWSTTAWSSRVLLLVCGPIDGVLSMLMLNWLGASALTAAVGGLLLGIMSMLFVQPMLLPQRLLVWRLARENMLRRKRQSVLMISGLIIASAIITSSMVVGDSLDKTVGLEVQAAWGETDLLISGRNPTTGVSVAFDEDLGERFWDALTGDAVLSSGLEGRQFGVASSVSLSAENGLAEPSISMFARNASVDDAAVWAAISPSSNLRYSDLVAVNRGAETPSVVLNSVAAETLEVGQGDVLEVGAFVTRDGERVRTTTDVAVFAVVANEGQGAMAGTRSPAVFTDLLTA
;
A
#
# COMPACT_ATOMS: atom_id res chain seq x y z
N MET A 1 -24.71 -0.37 15.30
CA MET A 1 -24.77 -1.71 15.92
C MET A 1 -26.20 -2.23 16.07
N LEU A 2 -27.10 -1.54 16.80
CA LEU A 2 -28.47 -2.05 16.99
C LEU A 2 -29.26 -2.21 15.67
N ARG A 3 -29.15 -1.23 14.76
CA ARG A 3 -29.78 -1.28 13.43
C ARG A 3 -29.31 -2.49 12.61
N SER A 4 -28.01 -2.77 12.61
CA SER A 4 -27.45 -3.88 11.83
C SER A 4 -27.83 -5.25 12.42
N LEU A 5 -27.90 -5.37 13.75
CA LEU A 5 -28.41 -6.57 14.41
C LEU A 5 -29.88 -6.85 14.03
N ILE A 6 -30.72 -5.82 14.02
CA ILE A 6 -32.13 -5.94 13.62
C ILE A 6 -32.26 -6.39 12.17
N ILE A 7 -31.44 -5.83 11.27
CA ILE A 7 -31.44 -6.21 9.85
C ILE A 7 -31.05 -7.68 9.69
N VAL A 8 -29.96 -8.13 10.30
CA VAL A 8 -29.52 -9.53 10.23
C VAL A 8 -30.61 -10.46 10.78
N ALA A 9 -31.17 -10.15 11.95
CA ALA A 9 -32.25 -10.93 12.54
C ALA A 9 -33.49 -11.00 11.64
N ALA A 10 -33.93 -9.86 11.09
CA ALA A 10 -35.11 -9.78 10.23
C ALA A 10 -34.91 -10.56 8.92
N VAL A 11 -33.75 -10.45 8.28
CA VAL A 11 -33.43 -11.17 7.04
C VAL A 11 -33.40 -12.68 7.28
N VAL A 12 -32.70 -13.14 8.32
CA VAL A 12 -32.64 -14.57 8.64
C VAL A 12 -34.03 -15.09 9.04
N LEU A 13 -34.83 -14.30 9.77
CA LEU A 13 -36.19 -14.68 10.15
C LEU A 13 -37.10 -14.79 8.93
N LEU A 14 -37.00 -13.86 7.99
CA LEU A 14 -37.74 -13.90 6.73
C LEU A 14 -37.38 -15.16 5.93
N LEU A 15 -36.09 -15.50 5.84
CA LEU A 15 -35.65 -16.75 5.22
C LEU A 15 -36.19 -17.99 5.94
N SER A 16 -36.16 -18.00 7.29
CA SER A 16 -36.72 -19.08 8.11
C SER A 16 -38.22 -19.28 7.85
N VAL A 17 -38.98 -18.18 7.80
CA VAL A 17 -40.42 -18.21 7.48
C VAL A 17 -40.64 -18.78 6.08
N ILE A 18 -39.89 -18.30 5.07
CA ILE A 18 -39.97 -18.82 3.70
C ILE A 18 -39.69 -20.33 3.68
N GLY A 19 -38.63 -20.78 4.34
CA GLY A 19 -38.27 -22.20 4.42
C GLY A 19 -39.35 -23.09 5.04
N VAL A 20 -40.05 -22.57 6.05
CA VAL A 20 -41.18 -23.26 6.70
C VAL A 20 -42.43 -23.23 5.81
N VAL A 21 -42.77 -22.10 5.18
CA VAL A 21 -43.92 -21.99 4.26
C VAL A 21 -43.78 -22.94 3.07
N LEU A 22 -42.60 -22.98 2.45
CA LEU A 22 -42.29 -23.87 1.32
C LEU A 22 -42.43 -25.36 1.67
N SER A 23 -42.29 -25.73 2.95
CA SER A 23 -42.42 -27.12 3.38
C SER A 23 -43.87 -27.64 3.37
N ARG A 24 -44.88 -26.76 3.19
CA ARG A 24 -46.32 -27.07 3.00
C ARG A 24 -46.97 -28.04 4.02
N ARG A 25 -46.33 -28.34 5.15
CA ARG A 25 -46.83 -29.27 6.18
C ARG A 25 -46.78 -28.69 7.59
N TRP A 26 -47.19 -27.43 7.70
CA TRP A 26 -47.25 -26.68 8.96
C TRP A 26 -48.13 -27.38 10.02
N SER A 27 -49.20 -28.06 9.61
CA SER A 27 -50.18 -28.66 10.52
C SER A 27 -49.70 -29.93 11.24
N THR A 28 -48.74 -30.66 10.67
CA THR A 28 -48.33 -31.99 11.18
C THR A 28 -47.19 -31.97 12.19
N THR A 29 -46.53 -30.82 12.38
CA THR A 29 -45.34 -30.69 13.24
C THR A 29 -45.73 -30.17 14.62
N ALA A 30 -45.11 -30.67 15.69
CA ALA A 30 -45.34 -30.17 17.05
C ALA A 30 -45.04 -28.67 17.17
N TRP A 31 -45.79 -27.96 18.02
CA TRP A 31 -45.67 -26.50 18.18
C TRP A 31 -44.26 -26.08 18.63
N SER A 32 -43.61 -26.85 19.50
CA SER A 32 -42.23 -26.62 19.95
C SER A 32 -41.22 -26.64 18.80
N SER A 33 -41.34 -27.59 17.87
CA SER A 33 -40.45 -27.68 16.71
C SER A 33 -40.67 -26.53 15.72
N ARG A 34 -41.89 -25.98 15.62
CA ARG A 34 -42.18 -24.80 14.78
C ARG A 34 -41.48 -23.56 15.30
N VAL A 35 -41.54 -23.34 16.61
CA VAL A 35 -40.86 -22.21 17.26
C VAL A 35 -39.34 -22.33 17.07
N LEU A 36 -38.79 -23.53 17.26
CA LEU A 36 -37.34 -23.75 17.13
C LEU A 36 -36.85 -23.54 15.69
N LEU A 37 -37.61 -23.95 14.68
CA LEU A 37 -37.28 -23.72 13.27
C LEU A 37 -37.24 -22.23 12.88
N LEU A 38 -38.11 -21.41 13.48
CA LEU A 38 -38.19 -19.98 13.17
C LEU A 38 -37.15 -19.16 13.90
N VAL A 39 -36.83 -19.54 15.13
CA VAL A 39 -36.07 -18.70 16.06
C VAL A 39 -34.58 -19.05 16.12
N CYS A 40 -34.19 -20.31 15.84
CA CYS A 40 -32.78 -20.73 15.99
C CYS A 40 -31.82 -19.97 15.06
N GLY A 41 -32.13 -19.88 13.76
CA GLY A 41 -31.30 -19.17 12.80
C GLY A 41 -31.09 -17.68 13.14
N PRO A 42 -32.15 -16.90 13.39
CA PRO A 42 -32.03 -15.49 13.77
C PRO A 42 -31.25 -15.28 15.08
N ILE A 43 -31.47 -16.12 16.10
CA ILE A 43 -30.72 -16.05 17.35
C ILE A 43 -29.24 -16.30 17.08
N ASP A 44 -28.91 -17.40 16.40
CA ASP A 44 -27.52 -17.78 16.16
C ASP A 44 -26.80 -16.74 15.28
N GLY A 45 -27.49 -16.12 14.32
CA GLY A 45 -26.92 -15.06 13.50
C GLY A 45 -26.63 -13.77 14.28
N VAL A 46 -27.53 -13.37 15.19
CA VAL A 46 -27.33 -12.23 16.09
C VAL A 46 -26.19 -12.51 17.07
N LEU A 47 -26.18 -13.70 17.67
CA LEU A 47 -25.18 -14.11 18.65
C LEU A 47 -23.79 -14.19 18.00
N SER A 48 -23.71 -14.71 16.77
CA SER A 48 -22.49 -14.74 15.97
C SER A 48 -21.99 -13.35 15.62
N MET A 49 -22.89 -12.43 15.24
CA MET A 49 -22.51 -11.03 14.97
C MET A 49 -21.97 -10.33 16.22
N LEU A 50 -22.59 -10.56 17.39
CA LEU A 50 -22.10 -10.04 18.66
C LEU A 50 -20.71 -10.59 19.00
N MET A 51 -20.49 -11.89 18.78
CA MET A 51 -19.19 -12.51 18.99
C MET A 51 -18.10 -11.95 18.06
N LEU A 52 -18.42 -11.73 16.78
CA LEU A 52 -17.48 -11.15 15.80
C LEU A 52 -17.15 -9.69 16.13
N ASN A 53 -18.14 -8.89 16.54
CA ASN A 53 -17.89 -7.53 17.02
C ASN A 53 -17.02 -7.52 18.29
N TRP A 54 -17.24 -8.48 19.20
CA TRP A 54 -16.44 -8.63 20.41
C TRP A 54 -14.98 -8.98 20.09
N LEU A 55 -14.73 -9.77 19.04
CA LEU A 55 -13.40 -10.08 18.52
C LEU A 55 -12.74 -8.92 17.73
N GLY A 56 -13.39 -7.74 17.66
CA GLY A 56 -12.86 -6.56 16.97
C GLY A 56 -13.06 -6.56 15.45
N ALA A 57 -13.94 -7.42 14.91
CA ALA A 57 -14.26 -7.41 13.49
C ALA A 57 -14.99 -6.11 13.09
N SER A 58 -14.79 -5.66 11.85
CA SER A 58 -15.49 -4.49 11.32
C SER A 58 -17.00 -4.74 11.24
N ALA A 59 -17.79 -3.66 11.25
CA ALA A 59 -19.26 -3.77 11.27
C ALA A 59 -19.82 -4.54 10.06
N LEU A 60 -19.15 -4.43 8.90
CA LEU A 60 -19.56 -5.14 7.68
C LEU A 60 -19.24 -6.63 7.76
N THR A 61 -18.02 -7.01 8.18
CA THR A 61 -17.63 -8.42 8.30
C THR A 61 -18.43 -9.13 9.39
N ALA A 62 -18.70 -8.46 10.51
CA ALA A 62 -19.55 -8.99 11.56
C ALA A 62 -21.00 -9.18 11.09
N ALA A 63 -21.57 -8.25 10.32
CA ALA A 63 -22.93 -8.38 9.79
C ALA A 63 -23.06 -9.52 8.78
N VAL A 64 -22.10 -9.64 7.85
CA VAL A 64 -22.07 -10.72 6.86
C VAL A 64 -21.84 -12.07 7.55
N GLY A 65 -20.89 -12.14 8.48
CA GLY A 65 -20.61 -13.36 9.25
C GLY A 65 -21.82 -13.82 10.08
N GLY A 66 -22.52 -12.89 10.72
CA GLY A 66 -23.78 -13.17 11.43
C GLY A 66 -24.88 -13.70 10.50
N LEU A 67 -25.05 -13.09 9.33
CA LEU A 67 -26.02 -13.54 8.33
C LEU A 67 -25.70 -14.97 7.84
N LEU A 68 -24.43 -15.26 7.52
CA LEU A 68 -24.00 -16.58 7.06
C LEU A 68 -24.21 -17.65 8.13
N LEU A 69 -23.79 -17.41 9.36
CA LEU A 69 -23.96 -18.36 10.46
C LEU A 69 -25.43 -18.57 10.83
N GLY A 70 -26.25 -17.52 10.76
CA GLY A 70 -27.69 -17.63 10.96
C GLY A 70 -28.39 -18.48 9.89
N ILE A 71 -28.02 -18.30 8.61
CA ILE A 71 -28.51 -19.16 7.51
C ILE A 71 -28.03 -20.60 7.68
N MET A 72 -26.76 -20.79 8.04
CA MET A 72 -26.20 -22.12 8.22
C MET A 72 -26.87 -22.88 9.37
N SER A 73 -27.10 -22.20 10.50
CA SER A 73 -27.88 -22.73 11.63
C SER A 73 -29.29 -23.12 11.19
N MET A 74 -30.01 -22.21 10.51
CA MET A 74 -31.36 -22.49 9.99
C MET A 74 -31.38 -23.74 9.10
N LEU A 75 -30.42 -23.89 8.19
CA LEU A 75 -30.33 -25.05 7.30
C LEU A 75 -30.03 -26.35 8.05
N PHE A 76 -29.28 -26.28 9.15
CA PHE A 76 -28.86 -27.43 9.94
C PHE A 76 -29.96 -27.94 10.89
N VAL A 77 -30.76 -27.03 11.45
CA VAL A 77 -31.87 -27.35 12.36
C VAL A 77 -33.02 -28.07 11.63
N GLN A 78 -33.23 -27.73 10.36
CA GLN A 78 -34.27 -28.31 9.52
C GLN A 78 -34.24 -29.85 9.40
N PRO A 79 -33.11 -30.50 9.04
CA PRO A 79 -33.03 -31.96 8.98
C PRO A 79 -33.11 -32.61 10.36
N MET A 80 -32.80 -31.93 11.47
CA MET A 80 -32.96 -32.52 12.81
C MET A 80 -34.43 -32.63 13.23
N LEU A 81 -35.23 -31.59 12.94
CA LEU A 81 -36.61 -31.50 13.43
C LEU A 81 -37.66 -32.02 12.45
N LEU A 82 -37.36 -32.05 11.16
CA LEU A 82 -38.29 -32.50 10.12
C LEU A 82 -37.88 -33.90 9.62
N PRO A 83 -38.65 -34.96 9.91
CA PRO A 83 -38.29 -36.35 9.57
C PRO A 83 -38.00 -36.57 8.07
N GLN A 84 -38.65 -35.80 7.19
CA GLN A 84 -38.45 -35.88 5.75
C GLN A 84 -37.09 -35.33 5.31
N ARG A 85 -36.67 -34.19 5.88
CA ARG A 85 -35.35 -33.61 5.61
C ARG A 85 -34.25 -34.43 6.25
N LEU A 86 -34.53 -35.05 7.39
CA LEU A 86 -33.65 -36.04 8.01
C LEU A 86 -33.41 -37.23 7.07
N LEU A 87 -34.45 -37.74 6.41
CA LEU A 87 -34.34 -38.83 5.45
C LEU A 87 -33.47 -38.42 4.26
N VAL A 88 -33.74 -37.26 3.64
CA VAL A 88 -32.93 -36.75 2.52
C VAL A 88 -31.48 -36.54 2.95
N TRP A 89 -31.23 -35.99 4.13
CA TRP A 89 -29.90 -35.80 4.68
C TRP A 89 -29.18 -37.14 4.91
N ARG A 90 -29.87 -38.16 5.46
CA ARG A 90 -29.32 -39.51 5.61
C ARG A 90 -29.00 -40.14 4.25
N LEU A 91 -29.91 -40.03 3.29
CA LEU A 91 -29.68 -40.53 1.92
C LEU A 91 -28.48 -39.82 1.27
N ALA A 92 -28.36 -38.50 1.42
CA ALA A 92 -27.22 -37.74 0.92
C ALA A 92 -25.90 -38.17 1.59
N ARG A 93 -25.90 -38.31 2.92
CA ARG A 93 -24.74 -38.79 3.69
C ARG A 93 -24.34 -40.21 3.28
N GLU A 94 -25.29 -41.13 3.19
CA GLU A 94 -25.03 -42.50 2.77
C GLU A 94 -24.55 -42.56 1.32
N ASN A 95 -25.12 -41.76 0.42
CA ASN A 95 -24.66 -41.69 -0.96
C ASN A 95 -23.21 -41.20 -1.05
N MET A 96 -22.85 -40.17 -0.26
CA MET A 96 -21.48 -39.66 -0.18
C MET A 96 -20.50 -40.72 0.37
N LEU A 97 -20.92 -41.48 1.39
CA LEU A 97 -20.14 -42.57 1.99
C LEU A 97 -20.04 -43.82 1.11
N ARG A 98 -21.04 -44.11 0.28
CA ARG A 98 -21.04 -45.24 -0.67
C ARG A 98 -20.18 -44.94 -1.89
N ARG A 99 -20.20 -43.70 -2.41
CA ARG A 99 -19.45 -43.27 -3.60
C ARG A 99 -18.14 -42.53 -3.25
N LYS A 100 -17.35 -43.05 -2.31
CA LYS A 100 -16.17 -42.38 -1.74
C LYS A 100 -15.24 -41.74 -2.78
N ARG A 101 -14.92 -42.46 -3.87
CA ARG A 101 -14.02 -41.97 -4.92
C ARG A 101 -14.57 -40.73 -5.65
N GLN A 102 -15.85 -40.78 -6.04
CA GLN A 102 -16.50 -39.68 -6.76
C GLN A 102 -16.71 -38.46 -5.84
N SER A 103 -17.10 -38.70 -4.60
CA SER A 103 -17.27 -37.65 -3.59
C SER A 103 -15.96 -36.93 -3.29
N VAL A 104 -14.86 -37.68 -3.12
CA VAL A 104 -13.53 -37.10 -2.89
C VAL A 104 -13.10 -36.26 -4.09
N LEU A 105 -13.23 -36.78 -5.32
CA LEU A 105 -12.91 -36.02 -6.54
C LEU A 105 -13.67 -34.69 -6.62
N MET A 106 -14.98 -34.71 -6.32
CA MET A 106 -15.83 -33.52 -6.35
C MET A 106 -15.42 -32.50 -5.28
N ILE A 107 -15.22 -32.95 -4.03
CA ILE A 107 -14.83 -32.09 -2.91
C ILE A 107 -13.43 -31.51 -3.15
N SER A 108 -12.48 -32.33 -3.61
CA SER A 108 -11.13 -31.86 -3.97
C SER A 108 -11.17 -30.81 -5.07
N GLY A 109 -11.99 -30.99 -6.12
CA GLY A 109 -12.16 -29.98 -7.16
C GLY A 109 -12.68 -28.66 -6.62
N LEU A 110 -13.68 -28.70 -5.73
CA LEU A 110 -14.22 -27.50 -5.09
C LEU A 110 -13.18 -26.80 -4.19
N ILE A 111 -12.41 -27.57 -3.42
CA ILE A 111 -11.36 -27.05 -2.54
C ILE A 111 -10.24 -26.41 -3.37
N ILE A 112 -9.77 -27.08 -4.43
CA ILE A 112 -8.70 -26.56 -5.29
C ILE A 112 -9.14 -25.25 -5.94
N ALA A 113 -10.35 -25.19 -6.49
CA ALA A 113 -10.87 -23.96 -7.08
C ALA A 113 -10.93 -22.82 -6.04
N SER A 114 -11.45 -23.10 -4.84
CA SER A 114 -11.48 -22.10 -3.76
C SER A 114 -10.08 -21.66 -3.34
N ALA A 115 -9.13 -22.59 -3.21
CA ALA A 115 -7.76 -22.28 -2.81
C ALA A 115 -7.04 -21.43 -3.86
N ILE A 116 -7.25 -21.69 -5.15
CA ILE A 116 -6.69 -20.88 -6.25
C ILE A 116 -7.21 -19.45 -6.19
N ILE A 117 -8.53 -19.28 -6.06
CA ILE A 117 -9.15 -17.96 -5.99
C ILE A 117 -8.64 -17.19 -4.77
N THR A 118 -8.65 -17.80 -3.58
CA THR A 118 -8.13 -17.15 -2.37
C THR A 118 -6.64 -16.84 -2.47
N SER A 119 -5.82 -17.74 -3.03
CA SER A 119 -4.38 -17.50 -3.24
C SER A 119 -4.14 -16.29 -4.15
N SER A 120 -4.87 -16.18 -5.25
CA SER A 120 -4.76 -15.01 -6.15
C SER A 120 -5.16 -13.70 -5.49
N MET A 121 -6.17 -13.72 -4.61
CA MET A 121 -6.61 -12.53 -3.88
C MET A 121 -5.56 -12.09 -2.86
N VAL A 122 -4.99 -13.03 -2.09
CA VAL A 122 -3.94 -12.73 -1.11
C VAL A 122 -2.66 -12.23 -1.77
N VAL A 123 -2.27 -12.81 -2.92
CA VAL A 123 -1.12 -12.33 -3.69
C VAL A 123 -1.37 -10.93 -4.24
N GLY A 124 -2.59 -10.67 -4.75
CA GLY A 124 -3.01 -9.34 -5.20
C GLY A 124 -2.82 -8.28 -4.10
N ASP A 125 -3.41 -8.52 -2.92
CA ASP A 125 -3.28 -7.60 -1.77
C ASP A 125 -1.82 -7.40 -1.34
N SER A 126 -1.00 -8.45 -1.42
CA SER A 126 0.43 -8.40 -1.07
C SER A 126 1.23 -7.54 -2.06
N LEU A 127 0.95 -7.67 -3.36
CA LEU A 127 1.58 -6.87 -4.41
C LEU A 127 1.15 -5.41 -4.31
N ASP A 128 -0.15 -5.15 -4.14
CA ASP A 128 -0.67 -3.78 -3.99
C ASP A 128 -0.05 -3.08 -2.77
N LYS A 129 0.07 -3.79 -1.64
CA LYS A 129 0.75 -3.26 -0.45
C LYS A 129 2.23 -3.00 -0.72
N THR A 130 2.92 -3.90 -1.40
CA THR A 130 4.36 -3.75 -1.68
C THR A 130 4.61 -2.58 -2.64
N VAL A 131 3.82 -2.47 -3.71
CA VAL A 131 3.89 -1.35 -4.65
C VAL A 131 3.53 -0.04 -3.95
N GLY A 132 2.49 -0.03 -3.13
CA GLY A 132 2.10 1.14 -2.35
C GLY A 132 3.21 1.62 -1.43
N LEU A 133 3.87 0.71 -0.71
CA LEU A 133 5.01 1.04 0.14
C LEU A 133 6.22 1.55 -0.67
N GLU A 134 6.51 0.98 -1.83
CA GLU A 134 7.60 1.41 -2.69
C GLU A 134 7.36 2.82 -3.25
N VAL A 135 6.12 3.09 -3.71
CA VAL A 135 5.72 4.42 -4.20
C VAL A 135 5.75 5.44 -3.07
N GLN A 136 5.24 5.09 -1.88
CA GLN A 136 5.27 5.97 -0.71
C GLN A 136 6.71 6.25 -0.26
N ALA A 137 7.62 5.27 -0.35
CA ALA A 137 9.03 5.47 -0.04
C ALA A 137 9.72 6.41 -1.05
N ALA A 138 9.43 6.25 -2.35
CA ALA A 138 10.05 7.06 -3.40
C ALA A 138 9.54 8.53 -3.42
N TRP A 139 8.25 8.74 -3.20
CA TRP A 139 7.64 10.06 -3.30
C TRP A 139 7.38 10.74 -1.96
N GLY A 140 7.46 10.01 -0.85
CA GLY A 140 7.11 10.51 0.47
C GLY A 140 5.67 11.00 0.50
N GLU A 141 5.45 12.14 1.14
CA GLU A 141 4.16 12.83 1.27
C GLU A 141 3.88 13.77 0.08
N THR A 142 4.48 13.52 -1.09
CA THR A 142 4.32 14.38 -2.27
C THR A 142 3.05 14.02 -3.03
N ASP A 143 2.05 14.89 -3.00
CA ASP A 143 0.81 14.71 -3.77
C ASP A 143 0.92 15.22 -5.22
N LEU A 144 1.60 16.35 -5.43
CA LEU A 144 1.71 17.01 -6.72
C LEU A 144 3.17 17.30 -7.07
N LEU A 145 3.62 16.76 -8.20
CA LEU A 145 4.90 17.08 -8.82
C LEU A 145 4.68 17.93 -10.07
N ILE A 146 5.25 19.12 -10.09
CA ILE A 146 5.30 19.96 -11.29
C ILE A 146 6.67 19.79 -11.92
N SER A 147 6.71 19.27 -13.14
CA SER A 147 7.93 19.15 -13.94
C SER A 147 7.62 19.38 -15.41
N GLY A 148 8.61 19.85 -16.16
CA GLY A 148 8.50 20.01 -17.60
C GLY A 148 9.57 19.19 -18.30
N ARG A 149 9.25 18.64 -19.48
CA ARG A 149 10.25 18.10 -20.41
C ARG A 149 10.06 18.76 -21.77
N ASN A 150 11.16 19.12 -22.40
CA ASN A 150 11.13 19.65 -23.75
C ASN A 150 10.73 18.50 -24.71
N PRO A 151 9.67 18.66 -25.52
CA PRO A 151 9.17 17.58 -26.39
C PRO A 151 10.13 17.21 -27.53
N THR A 152 11.04 18.11 -27.90
CA THR A 152 12.00 17.90 -28.98
C THR A 152 13.29 17.23 -28.48
N THR A 153 13.76 17.59 -27.29
CA THR A 153 15.04 17.08 -26.75
C THR A 153 14.88 16.05 -25.63
N GLY A 154 13.69 15.91 -25.05
CA GLY A 154 13.40 15.04 -23.91
C GLY A 154 14.04 15.50 -22.58
N VAL A 155 14.73 16.64 -22.57
CA VAL A 155 15.45 17.18 -21.39
C VAL A 155 14.46 17.87 -20.45
N SER A 156 14.70 17.76 -19.14
CA SER A 156 13.94 18.49 -18.12
C SER A 156 14.05 20.01 -18.34
N VAL A 157 12.92 20.71 -18.25
CA VAL A 157 12.86 22.16 -18.36
C VAL A 157 13.17 22.74 -16.98
N ALA A 158 14.26 23.52 -16.90
CA ALA A 158 14.54 24.32 -15.73
C ALA A 158 13.51 25.47 -15.64
N PHE A 159 12.94 25.66 -14.46
CA PHE A 159 12.10 26.80 -14.15
C PHE A 159 12.84 27.74 -13.20
N ASP A 160 12.56 29.02 -13.32
CA ASP A 160 13.07 30.04 -12.41
C ASP A 160 12.47 29.83 -11.01
N GLU A 161 13.29 29.96 -9.97
CA GLU A 161 12.84 29.87 -8.57
C GLU A 161 11.77 30.93 -8.29
N ASP A 162 11.93 32.14 -8.84
CA ASP A 162 10.96 33.24 -8.69
C ASP A 162 9.59 32.86 -9.28
N LEU A 163 9.54 32.03 -10.32
CA LEU A 163 8.29 31.53 -10.87
C LEU A 163 7.62 30.55 -9.91
N GLY A 164 8.42 29.66 -9.30
CA GLY A 164 7.93 28.72 -8.28
C GLY A 164 7.39 29.42 -7.04
N GLU A 165 8.08 30.45 -6.59
CA GLU A 165 7.66 31.31 -5.47
C GLU A 165 6.33 32.01 -5.77
N ARG A 166 6.22 32.71 -6.91
CA ARG A 166 4.96 33.35 -7.32
C ARG A 166 3.81 32.37 -7.46
N PHE A 167 4.08 31.16 -7.95
CA PHE A 167 3.07 30.12 -8.09
C PHE A 167 2.56 29.66 -6.73
N TRP A 168 3.45 29.44 -5.76
CA TRP A 168 3.06 29.11 -4.41
C TRP A 168 2.28 30.23 -3.71
N ASP A 169 2.70 31.49 -3.87
CA ASP A 169 1.99 32.63 -3.31
C ASP A 169 0.58 32.75 -3.89
N ALA A 170 0.40 32.47 -5.18
CA ALA A 170 -0.91 32.43 -5.80
C ALA A 170 -1.79 31.30 -5.24
N LEU A 171 -1.22 30.12 -4.99
CA LEU A 171 -1.94 28.97 -4.41
C LEU A 171 -2.35 29.20 -2.96
N THR A 172 -1.46 29.79 -2.16
CA THR A 172 -1.73 30.10 -0.74
C THR A 172 -2.66 31.29 -0.56
N GLY A 173 -2.69 32.21 -1.54
CA GLY A 173 -3.65 33.32 -1.58
C GLY A 173 -5.06 32.92 -2.00
N ASP A 174 -5.27 31.73 -2.57
CA ASP A 174 -6.58 31.23 -2.96
C ASP A 174 -7.34 30.64 -1.76
N ALA A 175 -8.56 31.13 -1.52
CA ALA A 175 -9.37 30.77 -0.36
C ALA A 175 -9.81 29.29 -0.31
N VAL A 176 -9.79 28.58 -1.44
CA VAL A 176 -10.15 27.16 -1.54
C VAL A 176 -8.91 26.29 -1.38
N LEU A 177 -7.82 26.64 -2.05
CA LEU A 177 -6.62 25.81 -2.10
C LEU A 177 -5.77 25.93 -0.83
N SER A 178 -5.75 27.10 -0.18
CA SER A 178 -4.89 27.35 0.98
C SER A 178 -5.08 26.36 2.13
N SER A 179 -6.29 25.82 2.32
CA SER A 179 -6.58 24.88 3.41
C SER A 179 -6.02 23.47 3.21
N GLY A 180 -5.63 23.12 1.99
CA GLY A 180 -5.12 21.78 1.63
C GLY A 180 -3.62 21.74 1.33
N LEU A 181 -2.91 22.86 1.49
CA LEU A 181 -1.49 22.97 1.18
C LEU A 181 -0.69 22.88 2.48
N GLU A 182 0.10 21.81 2.61
CA GLU A 182 0.95 21.59 3.79
C GLU A 182 2.36 22.14 3.60
N GLY A 183 2.90 22.06 2.38
CA GLY A 183 4.19 22.66 2.05
C GLY A 183 4.55 22.57 0.58
N ARG A 184 5.75 23.06 0.26
CA ARG A 184 6.35 23.04 -1.08
C ARG A 184 7.79 22.58 -0.98
N GLN A 185 8.34 22.06 -2.08
CA GLN A 185 9.76 21.79 -2.20
C GLN A 185 10.21 22.05 -3.64
N PHE A 186 11.37 22.69 -3.78
CA PHE A 186 12.03 22.91 -5.07
C PHE A 186 13.26 22.02 -5.15
N GLY A 187 13.60 21.59 -6.37
CA GLY A 187 14.75 20.76 -6.54
C GLY A 187 14.97 20.27 -7.95
N VAL A 188 16.11 19.62 -8.13
CA VAL A 188 16.51 18.95 -9.35
C VAL A 188 16.51 17.45 -9.07
N ALA A 189 15.89 16.70 -9.98
CA ALA A 189 15.98 15.26 -10.05
C ALA A 189 16.57 14.90 -11.41
N SER A 190 17.71 14.20 -11.41
CA SER A 190 18.42 13.82 -12.63
C SER A 190 19.02 12.42 -12.50
N SER A 191 19.60 11.92 -13.58
CA SER A 191 20.34 10.67 -13.60
C SER A 191 21.81 10.98 -13.89
N VAL A 192 22.69 10.45 -13.04
CA VAL A 192 24.15 10.62 -13.11
C VAL A 192 24.84 9.26 -13.08
N SER A 193 26.06 9.18 -13.60
CA SER A 193 26.93 8.02 -13.39
C SER A 193 27.84 8.27 -12.19
N LEU A 194 28.07 7.27 -11.35
CA LEU A 194 29.10 7.30 -10.30
C LEU A 194 30.19 6.28 -10.61
N SER A 195 31.45 6.66 -10.45
CA SER A 195 32.59 5.75 -10.54
C SER A 195 33.44 5.87 -9.28
N ALA A 196 33.76 4.73 -8.67
CA ALA A 196 34.67 4.65 -7.54
C ALA A 196 36.10 4.31 -8.00
N GLU A 197 37.09 4.67 -7.18
CA GLU A 197 38.51 4.40 -7.48
C GLU A 197 38.85 2.90 -7.53
N ASN A 198 38.04 2.07 -6.86
CA ASN A 198 38.16 0.61 -6.87
C ASN A 198 37.80 -0.03 -8.22
N GLY A 199 37.33 0.76 -9.20
CA GLY A 199 36.96 0.32 -10.54
C GLY A 199 35.49 -0.10 -10.67
N LEU A 200 34.69 -0.04 -9.61
CA LEU A 200 33.24 -0.20 -9.67
C LEU A 200 32.59 1.10 -10.12
N ALA A 201 31.58 1.00 -10.97
CA ALA A 201 30.85 2.15 -11.47
C ALA A 201 29.39 1.80 -11.73
N GLU A 202 28.52 2.75 -11.42
CA GLU A 202 27.10 2.68 -11.70
C GLU A 202 26.74 3.70 -12.79
N PRO A 203 26.28 3.26 -13.96
CA PRO A 203 26.10 4.14 -15.12
C PRO A 203 24.88 5.06 -15.00
N SER A 204 23.93 4.76 -14.11
CA SER A 204 22.73 5.56 -13.91
C SER A 204 22.19 5.43 -12.48
N ILE A 205 22.45 6.43 -11.68
CA ILE A 205 21.93 6.62 -10.32
C ILE A 205 21.03 7.86 -10.31
N SER A 206 19.94 7.79 -9.55
CA SER A 206 19.08 8.95 -9.35
C SER A 206 19.78 9.95 -8.43
N MET A 207 20.03 11.15 -8.94
CA MET A 207 20.53 12.27 -8.17
C MET A 207 19.38 13.18 -7.77
N PHE A 208 19.33 13.55 -6.49
CA PHE A 208 18.37 14.50 -5.97
C PHE A 208 19.08 15.66 -5.29
N ALA A 209 18.69 16.86 -5.65
CA ALA A 209 19.10 18.09 -5.00
C ALA A 209 17.87 18.93 -4.67
N ARG A 210 17.78 19.42 -3.43
CA ARG A 210 16.63 20.18 -2.94
C ARG A 210 17.05 21.53 -2.37
N ASN A 211 16.10 22.45 -2.33
CA ASN A 211 16.30 23.76 -1.73
C ASN A 211 16.40 23.64 -0.21
N ALA A 212 17.56 23.96 0.34
CA ALA A 212 17.85 23.85 1.77
C ALA A 212 16.94 24.73 2.64
N SER A 213 16.69 25.97 2.25
CA SER A 213 15.87 26.91 3.02
C SER A 213 14.42 26.43 3.14
N VAL A 214 13.92 25.78 2.09
CA VAL A 214 12.58 25.21 2.06
C VAL A 214 12.54 23.87 2.82
N ASP A 215 13.57 23.04 2.69
CA ASP A 215 13.68 21.76 3.44
C ASP A 215 13.79 21.97 4.96
N ASP A 216 14.39 23.08 5.40
CA ASP A 216 14.52 23.47 6.81
C ASP A 216 13.16 23.72 7.50
N ALA A 217 12.10 23.97 6.73
CA ALA A 217 10.74 24.02 7.26
C ALA A 217 10.24 22.64 7.77
N ALA A 218 10.96 21.56 7.46
CA ALA A 218 10.75 20.22 7.95
C ALA A 218 9.36 19.62 7.65
N VAL A 219 8.74 20.05 6.54
CA VAL A 219 7.49 19.45 6.04
C VAL A 219 7.72 18.00 5.62
N TRP A 220 8.78 17.74 4.84
CA TRP A 220 9.19 16.38 4.51
C TRP A 220 10.16 15.81 5.55
N ALA A 221 10.16 14.48 5.65
CA ALA A 221 11.15 13.73 6.41
C ALA A 221 12.58 14.04 5.96
N ALA A 222 13.54 13.95 6.88
CA ALA A 222 14.96 14.16 6.59
C ALA A 222 15.51 13.08 5.62
N ILE A 223 16.67 13.34 4.99
CA ILE A 223 17.43 12.37 4.18
C ILE A 223 17.75 11.13 5.02
N SER A 224 18.12 11.34 6.28
CA SER A 224 18.24 10.30 7.28
C SER A 224 17.42 10.67 8.52
N PRO A 225 16.27 10.02 8.77
CA PRO A 225 15.45 10.28 9.95
C PRO A 225 16.18 10.01 11.28
N SER A 226 17.12 9.06 11.30
CA SER A 226 17.84 8.65 12.51
C SER A 226 18.89 9.67 12.97
N SER A 227 19.56 10.32 12.03
CA SER A 227 20.55 11.38 12.29
C SER A 227 20.00 12.78 12.06
N ASN A 228 18.75 12.90 11.62
CA ASN A 228 18.11 14.14 11.17
C ASN A 228 18.94 14.90 10.12
N LEU A 229 19.62 14.17 9.23
CA LEU A 229 20.44 14.76 8.17
C LEU A 229 19.54 15.35 7.07
N ARG A 230 19.68 16.63 6.78
CA ARG A 230 18.87 17.38 5.81
C ARG A 230 19.71 17.97 4.67
N TYR A 231 19.04 18.52 3.66
CA TYR A 231 19.72 19.20 2.55
C TYR A 231 20.44 20.48 3.00
N SER A 232 19.98 21.12 4.08
CA SER A 232 20.66 22.28 4.69
C SER A 232 22.01 21.96 5.30
N ASP A 233 22.16 20.75 5.86
CA ASP A 233 23.46 20.26 6.34
C ASP A 233 24.44 20.11 5.17
N LEU A 234 23.98 19.62 4.01
CA LEU A 234 24.81 19.48 2.82
C LEU A 234 25.26 20.84 2.28
N VAL A 235 24.37 21.83 2.23
CA VAL A 235 24.75 23.21 1.89
C VAL A 235 25.83 23.73 2.85
N ALA A 236 25.71 23.46 4.15
CA ALA A 236 26.68 23.92 5.15
C ALA A 236 28.06 23.27 4.94
N VAL A 237 28.10 21.98 4.61
CA VAL A 237 29.34 21.23 4.33
C VAL A 237 29.97 21.69 3.01
N ASN A 238 29.16 21.91 1.98
CA ASN A 238 29.65 22.25 0.64
C ASN A 238 30.02 23.72 0.48
N ARG A 239 29.60 24.59 1.40
CA ARG A 239 29.94 26.01 1.38
C ARG A 239 31.45 26.22 1.55
N GLY A 240 32.13 26.48 0.43
CA GLY A 240 33.57 26.74 0.40
C GLY A 240 34.44 25.48 0.37
N ALA A 241 33.85 24.31 0.15
CA ALA A 241 34.61 23.07 -0.05
C ALA A 241 35.25 23.05 -1.45
N GLU A 242 36.50 22.58 -1.55
CA GLU A 242 37.17 22.36 -2.85
C GLU A 242 36.57 21.18 -3.60
N THR A 243 36.20 20.12 -2.88
CA THR A 243 35.52 18.93 -3.40
C THR A 243 34.10 18.89 -2.81
N PRO A 244 33.05 18.98 -3.64
CA PRO A 244 31.68 18.86 -3.18
C PRO A 244 31.45 17.52 -2.48
N SER A 245 30.67 17.56 -1.41
CA SER A 245 30.25 16.39 -0.66
C SER A 245 28.85 15.95 -1.09
N VAL A 246 28.66 14.63 -1.12
CA VAL A 246 27.37 13.98 -1.43
C VAL A 246 27.01 12.96 -0.37
N VAL A 247 25.72 12.66 -0.27
CA VAL A 247 25.20 11.59 0.57
C VAL A 247 24.75 10.46 -0.33
N LEU A 248 25.11 9.23 0.03
CA LEU A 248 24.65 8.03 -0.66
C LEU A 248 23.64 7.30 0.20
N ASN A 249 22.66 6.66 -0.42
CA ASN A 249 21.91 5.64 0.29
C ASN A 249 22.70 4.33 0.41
N SER A 250 22.27 3.45 1.31
CA SER A 250 22.99 2.19 1.58
C SER A 250 23.11 1.33 0.33
N VAL A 251 22.10 1.33 -0.54
CA VAL A 251 22.14 0.59 -1.81
C VAL A 251 23.27 1.09 -2.73
N ALA A 252 23.42 2.41 -2.91
CA ALA A 252 24.51 2.98 -3.72
C ALA A 252 25.89 2.69 -3.11
N ALA A 253 26.02 2.84 -1.79
CA ALA A 253 27.25 2.57 -1.07
C ALA A 253 27.68 1.09 -1.16
N GLU A 254 26.74 0.16 -0.98
CA GLU A 254 26.97 -1.29 -1.11
C GLU A 254 27.34 -1.67 -2.55
N THR A 255 26.67 -1.09 -3.55
CA THR A 255 26.89 -1.42 -4.96
C THR A 255 28.28 -0.97 -5.43
N LEU A 256 28.74 0.20 -4.96
CA LEU A 256 30.05 0.74 -5.30
C LEU A 256 31.16 0.30 -4.33
N GLU A 257 30.82 -0.44 -3.27
CA GLU A 257 31.71 -0.82 -2.16
C GLU A 257 32.47 0.39 -1.56
N VAL A 258 31.74 1.49 -1.32
CA VAL A 258 32.28 2.74 -0.76
C VAL A 258 31.61 3.14 0.56
N GLY A 259 32.34 3.87 1.38
CA GLY A 259 31.90 4.40 2.67
C GLY A 259 32.10 5.91 2.81
N GLN A 260 31.88 6.40 4.02
CA GLN A 260 32.13 7.80 4.35
C GLN A 260 33.60 8.17 4.18
N GLY A 261 33.87 9.26 3.48
CA GLY A 261 35.20 9.80 3.21
C GLY A 261 35.80 9.39 1.87
N ASP A 262 35.21 8.41 1.18
CA ASP A 262 35.68 7.98 -0.13
C ASP A 262 35.36 9.03 -1.21
N VAL A 263 36.17 9.07 -2.26
CA VAL A 263 36.01 9.98 -3.39
C VAL A 263 35.44 9.22 -4.59
N LEU A 264 34.48 9.84 -5.26
CA LEU A 264 33.78 9.32 -6.43
C LEU A 264 33.85 10.31 -7.57
N GLU A 265 33.93 9.82 -8.81
CA GLU A 265 33.72 10.64 -10.00
C GLU A 265 32.23 10.62 -10.37
N VAL A 266 31.58 11.78 -10.32
CA VAL A 266 30.21 11.98 -10.82
C VAL A 266 30.28 12.41 -12.28
N GLY A 267 29.66 11.61 -13.15
CA GLY A 267 29.43 11.96 -14.54
C GLY A 267 27.98 12.41 -14.75
N ALA A 268 27.79 13.67 -15.13
CA ALA A 268 26.48 14.24 -15.45
C ALA A 268 26.42 14.74 -16.89
N PHE A 269 25.21 14.81 -17.45
CA PHE A 269 24.98 15.49 -18.71
C PHE A 269 24.29 16.83 -18.46
N VAL A 270 24.98 17.91 -18.81
CA VAL A 270 24.46 19.27 -18.65
C VAL A 270 24.25 19.87 -20.03
N THR A 271 23.18 20.67 -20.17
CA THR A 271 22.94 21.44 -21.39
C THR A 271 23.63 22.78 -21.26
N ARG A 272 24.61 23.06 -22.13
CA ARG A 272 25.27 24.37 -22.26
C ARG A 272 25.11 24.84 -23.70
N ASP A 273 24.65 26.07 -23.89
CA ASP A 273 24.45 26.68 -25.21
C ASP A 273 23.61 25.83 -26.20
N GLY A 274 22.67 25.03 -25.69
CA GLY A 274 21.80 24.17 -26.49
C GLY A 274 22.40 22.80 -26.86
N GLU A 275 23.66 22.53 -26.49
CA GLU A 275 24.30 21.23 -26.68
C GLU A 275 24.41 20.45 -25.36
N ARG A 276 24.32 19.11 -25.45
CA ARG A 276 24.41 18.22 -24.30
C ARG A 276 25.86 17.77 -24.12
N VAL A 277 26.52 18.27 -23.08
CA VAL A 277 27.93 18.01 -22.79
C VAL A 277 28.01 17.13 -21.54
N ARG A 278 28.86 16.10 -21.59
CA ARG A 278 29.17 15.31 -20.39
C ARG A 278 30.20 16.06 -19.55
N THR A 279 29.89 16.26 -18.28
CA THR A 279 30.79 16.83 -17.29
C THR A 279 31.13 15.76 -16.25
N THR A 280 32.39 15.70 -15.84
CA THR A 280 32.85 14.85 -14.74
C THR A 280 33.32 15.74 -13.60
N THR A 281 33.03 15.36 -12.36
CA THR A 281 33.40 16.12 -11.17
C THR A 281 33.62 15.15 -10.02
N ASP A 282 34.73 15.33 -9.30
CA ASP A 282 35.04 14.53 -8.12
C ASP A 282 34.19 15.01 -6.94
N VAL A 283 33.61 14.07 -6.20
CA VAL A 283 32.81 14.32 -5.00
C VAL A 283 33.26 13.41 -3.87
N ALA A 284 33.15 13.90 -2.63
CA ALA A 284 33.43 13.11 -1.43
C ALA A 284 32.14 12.56 -0.82
N VAL A 285 32.14 11.33 -0.33
CA VAL A 285 31.00 10.75 0.38
C VAL A 285 30.96 11.29 1.80
N PHE A 286 30.04 12.20 2.08
CA PHE A 286 29.88 12.77 3.43
C PHE A 286 29.20 11.82 4.40
N ALA A 287 28.19 11.08 3.93
CA ALA A 287 27.50 10.09 4.75
C ALA A 287 26.86 9.01 3.87
N VAL A 288 26.69 7.83 4.47
CA VAL A 288 25.85 6.76 3.93
C VAL A 288 24.60 6.66 4.82
N VAL A 289 23.42 6.74 4.22
CA VAL A 289 22.14 6.75 4.92
C VAL A 289 21.32 5.51 4.60
N ALA A 290 20.45 5.12 5.53
CA ALA A 290 19.48 4.06 5.26
C ALA A 290 18.47 4.52 4.19
N ASN A 291 17.89 3.57 3.46
CA ASN A 291 16.79 3.81 2.52
C ASN A 291 15.47 4.06 3.28
N GLU A 292 15.42 5.13 4.06
CA GLU A 292 14.26 5.59 4.83
C GLU A 292 14.06 7.11 4.64
N GLY A 293 12.85 7.61 4.90
CA GLY A 293 12.55 9.04 4.70
C GLY A 293 12.87 9.49 3.27
N GLN A 294 13.55 10.63 3.11
CA GLN A 294 14.01 11.09 1.80
C GLN A 294 15.20 10.28 1.25
N GLY A 295 15.93 9.52 2.09
CA GLY A 295 16.97 8.59 1.65
C GLY A 295 16.43 7.45 0.77
N ALA A 296 15.11 7.20 0.81
CA ALA A 296 14.41 6.23 -0.01
C ALA A 296 13.82 6.81 -1.31
N MET A 297 14.11 8.06 -1.68
CA MET A 297 13.44 8.73 -2.81
C MET A 297 13.61 8.04 -4.18
N ALA A 298 14.66 7.25 -4.38
CA ALA A 298 14.81 6.43 -5.59
C ALA A 298 14.02 5.11 -5.53
N GLY A 299 13.45 4.77 -4.38
CA GLY A 299 12.93 3.46 -4.02
C GLY A 299 13.69 2.83 -2.84
N THR A 300 13.11 1.80 -2.23
CA THR A 300 13.72 1.10 -1.09
C THR A 300 14.91 0.23 -1.50
N ARG A 301 15.06 -0.06 -2.80
CA ARG A 301 16.10 -0.95 -3.35
C ARG A 301 16.91 -0.34 -4.50
N SER A 302 16.75 0.95 -4.76
CA SER A 302 17.45 1.61 -5.86
C SER A 302 18.55 2.53 -5.33
N PRO A 303 19.70 2.59 -6.00
CA PRO A 303 20.79 3.47 -5.60
C PRO A 303 20.39 4.94 -5.83
N ALA A 304 20.77 5.80 -4.89
CA ALA A 304 20.52 7.24 -4.94
C ALA A 304 21.72 8.02 -4.40
N VAL A 305 21.91 9.22 -4.96
CA VAL A 305 22.85 10.21 -4.47
C VAL A 305 22.11 11.52 -4.19
N PHE A 306 22.44 12.15 -3.07
CA PHE A 306 21.83 13.38 -2.60
C PHE A 306 22.90 14.46 -2.48
N THR A 307 22.61 15.63 -3.00
CA THR A 307 23.49 16.81 -2.95
C THR A 307 22.65 18.07 -2.74
N ASP A 308 23.28 19.21 -2.57
CA ASP A 308 22.57 20.49 -2.50
C ASP A 308 22.49 21.17 -3.87
N LEU A 309 21.58 22.14 -4.01
CA LEU A 309 21.35 22.85 -5.28
C LEU A 309 22.51 23.75 -5.71
N LEU A 310 23.42 24.18 -4.82
CA LEU A 310 24.54 25.04 -5.21
C LEU A 310 25.62 24.23 -5.94
N THR A 311 25.76 22.94 -5.62
CA THR A 311 26.76 22.05 -6.22
C THR A 311 26.20 21.07 -7.26
N ALA A 312 24.87 21.05 -7.45
CA ALA A 312 24.16 20.15 -8.38
C ALA A 312 24.31 20.52 -9.87
#